data_AF-A0A7R9VN74-F1
#
_entry.id   AF-A0A7R9VN74-F1
#
_cell.length_a   1.000
_cell.length_b   1.000
_cell.length_c   1.000
_cell.angle_alpha   90.00
_cell.angle_beta   90.00
_cell.angle_gamma   90.00
#
_symmetry.space_group_name_H-M   'P 1'
#
loop_
_entity.id
_entity.type
_entity.pdbx_description
1 polymer ?
#
loop_
_entity_poly.entity_id
_entity_poly.type
_entity_poly.pdbx_seq_one_letter_code
_entity_poly.pdbx_strand_id
1 'polypeptide(L)'
;GREPYLTEDRARSLLQERDAQIAALEKEVTLLSNKLSTLSKSAQQTGHAKRRHHPLTPYGNLVTESESNDGAKRRQLKHLRERMGRNASIATAAVLNALPDDETNRSSTHALAQRVADMFKDPASHMDYLNSEQFARDLLKINSKVKPIFEAEPRVAFLQSPAYVFGDIHGNIEDLHFFSDNVWRLGMALTAGNFVFLGDFVDRGMQCLEVVAYPFAMKLLLPHKVFLLRGNHETRDVNGWEEHYGERSFIYQCRERFGDDLGFRVWEQTNQVFDRLPLAAVIDQDIFCVHGGIPRPVTENDDGSPASRIQDILNVPKVAGINPPYEHEDESYQQVASDCIWSDPASDEQEAHGVDPDTGFGESLRG
;
A
#
# COMPACT_ATOMS: atom_id res chain seq x y z
N GLY A 1 2.15 -20.33 46.58
CA GLY A 1 3.51 -20.70 46.99
C GLY A 1 4.47 -19.86 46.20
N ARG A 2 5.39 -19.14 46.86
CA ARG A 2 6.39 -18.30 46.18
C ARG A 2 7.35 -19.21 45.39
N GLU A 3 7.55 -18.91 44.12
CA GLU A 3 8.55 -19.58 43.28
C GLU A 3 9.95 -19.45 43.92
N PRO A 4 10.82 -20.48 43.82
CA PRO A 4 12.15 -20.40 44.37
C PRO A 4 13.01 -19.45 43.54
N TYR A 5 13.52 -18.39 44.18
CA TYR A 5 14.53 -17.50 43.61
C TYR A 5 15.70 -18.31 43.04
N LEU A 6 16.09 -18.02 41.79
CA LEU A 6 17.28 -18.57 41.15
C LEU A 6 18.50 -18.31 42.05
N THR A 7 19.23 -19.37 42.40
CA THR A 7 20.48 -19.24 43.15
C THR A 7 21.53 -18.50 42.32
N GLU A 8 22.38 -17.68 42.96
CA GLU A 8 23.42 -16.89 42.27
C GLU A 8 24.30 -17.76 41.35
N ASP A 9 24.58 -19.00 41.76
CA ASP A 9 25.35 -19.95 40.95
C ASP A 9 24.64 -20.35 39.65
N ARG A 10 23.31 -20.49 39.67
CA ARG A 10 22.52 -20.81 38.48
C ARG A 10 22.40 -19.62 37.54
N ALA A 11 22.32 -18.41 38.07
CA ALA A 11 22.35 -17.18 37.27
C ALA A 11 23.71 -16.99 36.56
N ARG A 12 24.82 -17.27 37.26
CA ARG A 12 26.17 -17.22 36.67
C ARG A 12 26.37 -18.26 35.58
N SER A 13 25.87 -19.48 35.78
CA SER A 13 25.94 -20.53 34.76
C SER A 13 25.18 -20.16 33.49
N LEU A 14 23.99 -19.56 33.62
CA LEU A 14 23.18 -19.13 32.47
C LEU A 14 23.83 -17.97 31.71
N LEU A 15 24.49 -17.04 32.42
CA LEU A 15 25.24 -15.96 31.79
C LEU A 15 26.45 -16.51 31.00
N GLN A 16 27.20 -17.45 31.56
CA GLN A 16 28.32 -18.08 30.85
C GLN A 16 27.87 -18.85 29.60
N GLU A 17 26.72 -19.52 29.66
CA GLU A 17 26.15 -20.23 28.51
C GLU A 17 25.69 -19.24 27.43
N ARG A 18 25.05 -18.13 27.82
CA ARG A 18 24.66 -17.06 26.90
C ARG A 18 25.89 -16.40 26.24
N ASP A 19 26.93 -16.10 27.00
CA ASP A 19 28.16 -15.50 26.48
C ASP A 19 28.87 -16.43 25.50
N ALA A 20 28.87 -17.74 25.77
CA ALA A 20 29.38 -18.74 24.84
C ALA A 20 28.56 -18.82 23.53
N GLN A 21 27.23 -18.67 23.60
CA GLN A 21 26.37 -18.62 22.42
C GLN A 21 26.60 -17.35 21.59
N ILE A 22 26.79 -16.21 22.24
CA ILE A 22 27.11 -14.94 21.57
C ILE A 22 28.45 -15.07 20.82
N ALA A 23 29.48 -15.59 21.49
CA ALA A 23 30.79 -15.79 20.87
C ALA A 23 30.76 -16.77 19.67
N ALA A 24 29.89 -17.78 19.71
CA ALA A 24 29.69 -18.70 18.60
C ALA A 24 29.02 -18.01 17.39
N LEU A 25 27.99 -17.19 17.64
CA LEU A 25 27.30 -16.40 16.62
C LEU A 25 28.23 -15.36 15.96
N GLU A 26 29.05 -14.66 16.75
CA GLU A 26 30.03 -13.70 16.23
C GLU A 26 31.04 -14.35 15.28
N LYS A 27 31.45 -15.58 15.59
CA LYS A 27 32.34 -16.37 14.73
C LYS A 27 31.66 -16.77 13.41
N GLU A 28 30.37 -17.10 13.45
CA GLU A 28 29.58 -17.43 12.26
C GLU A 28 29.34 -16.21 11.37
N VAL A 29 29.00 -15.05 11.95
CA VAL A 29 28.88 -13.77 11.24
C VAL A 29 30.20 -13.44 10.54
N THR A 30 31.32 -13.57 11.24
CA THR A 30 32.65 -13.31 10.67
C THR A 30 32.95 -14.25 9.49
N LEU A 31 32.59 -15.53 9.60
CA LEU A 31 32.75 -16.51 8.51
C LEU A 31 31.90 -16.13 7.29
N LEU A 32 30.64 -15.73 7.51
CA LEU A 32 29.71 -15.33 6.45
C LEU A 32 30.15 -14.03 5.78
N SER A 33 30.61 -13.03 6.54
CA SER A 33 31.19 -11.79 5.99
C SER A 33 32.43 -12.08 5.13
N ASN A 34 33.29 -13.01 5.56
CA ASN A 34 34.44 -13.43 4.76
C ASN A 34 34.03 -14.13 3.46
N LYS A 35 33.02 -15.01 3.50
CA LYS A 35 32.44 -15.64 2.29
C LYS A 35 31.80 -14.63 1.34
N LEU A 36 31.11 -13.62 1.88
CA LEU A 36 30.53 -12.55 1.08
C LEU A 36 31.63 -11.72 0.39
N SER A 37 32.73 -11.45 1.09
CA SER A 37 33.88 -10.74 0.53
C SER A 37 34.57 -11.50 -0.61
N THR A 38 34.69 -12.83 -0.51
CA THR A 38 35.28 -13.66 -1.57
C THR A 38 34.35 -13.79 -2.77
N LEU A 39 33.04 -13.88 -2.54
CA LEU A 39 32.05 -13.85 -3.62
C LEU A 39 32.06 -12.50 -4.34
N SER A 40 32.11 -11.38 -3.61
CA SER A 40 32.23 -10.03 -4.19
C SER A 40 33.50 -9.87 -5.04
N LYS A 41 34.64 -10.39 -4.58
CA LYS A 41 35.91 -10.38 -5.35
C LYS A 41 35.85 -11.25 -6.61
N SER A 42 35.16 -12.40 -6.56
CA SER A 42 34.94 -13.25 -7.74
C SER A 42 34.05 -12.57 -8.81
N ALA A 43 33.07 -11.77 -8.38
CA ALA A 43 32.20 -10.98 -9.27
C ALA A 43 32.94 -9.81 -9.94
N GLN A 44 34.01 -9.29 -9.33
CA GLN A 44 34.83 -8.23 -9.91
C GLN A 44 35.86 -8.73 -10.95
N GLN A 45 36.26 -10.01 -10.90
CA GLN A 45 37.20 -10.58 -11.90
C GLN A 45 36.55 -10.91 -13.26
N THR A 46 35.23 -10.98 -13.36
CA THR A 46 34.51 -11.33 -14.60
C THR A 46 33.96 -10.12 -15.37
N GLY A 47 34.31 -8.89 -14.99
CA GLY A 47 33.66 -7.67 -15.48
C GLY A 47 34.57 -6.53 -15.95
N HIS A 48 35.64 -6.80 -16.71
CA HIS A 48 36.34 -5.72 -17.42
C HIS A 48 35.62 -5.35 -18.73
N ALA A 49 34.54 -4.58 -18.62
CA ALA A 49 34.03 -3.74 -19.69
C ALA A 49 33.86 -2.31 -19.16
N LYS A 50 34.66 -1.39 -19.70
CA LYS A 50 34.71 0.04 -19.35
C LYS A 50 33.30 0.66 -19.30
N ARG A 51 32.83 1.03 -18.10
CA ARG A 51 31.71 1.97 -17.95
C ARG A 51 32.20 3.38 -18.29
N ARG A 52 31.80 3.90 -19.44
CA ARG A 52 31.82 5.35 -19.71
C ARG A 52 30.70 5.99 -18.88
N HIS A 53 31.05 6.97 -18.04
CA HIS A 53 30.08 7.90 -17.49
C HIS A 53 29.48 8.72 -18.63
N HIS A 54 28.17 8.61 -18.84
CA HIS A 54 27.39 9.65 -19.50
C HIS A 54 26.40 10.19 -18.46
N PRO A 55 26.38 11.50 -18.19
CA PRO A 55 25.29 12.10 -17.43
C PRO A 55 23.99 11.91 -18.22
N LEU A 56 22.95 11.42 -17.55
CA LEU A 56 21.62 11.29 -18.12
C LEU A 56 21.06 12.70 -18.34
N THR A 57 21.13 13.20 -19.56
CA THR A 57 20.33 14.36 -19.99
C THR A 57 18.86 13.94 -20.07
N PRO A 58 17.92 14.79 -19.61
CA PRO A 58 16.50 14.47 -19.60
C PRO A 58 15.98 14.43 -21.04
N TYR A 59 15.45 13.28 -21.46
CA TYR A 59 14.74 13.16 -22.73
C TYR A 59 13.34 13.76 -22.57
N GLY A 60 13.23 15.06 -22.84
CA GLY A 60 11.99 15.62 -23.37
C GLY A 60 11.95 15.35 -24.87
N ASN A 61 10.96 14.61 -25.35
CA ASN A 61 10.68 14.50 -26.78
C ASN A 61 9.27 14.98 -27.06
N LEU A 62 9.19 16.26 -27.45
CA LEU A 62 8.23 16.76 -28.41
C LEU A 62 8.32 15.91 -29.68
N VAL A 63 7.22 15.28 -30.07
CA VAL A 63 7.09 14.64 -31.38
C VAL A 63 6.93 15.76 -32.41
N THR A 64 7.94 15.95 -33.25
CA THR A 64 7.74 16.54 -34.58
C THR A 64 7.86 15.42 -35.60
N GLU A 65 6.81 15.22 -36.37
CA GLU A 65 6.76 14.30 -37.49
C GLU A 65 7.75 14.75 -38.56
N SER A 66 8.65 13.85 -38.96
CA SER A 66 9.17 13.89 -40.33
C SER A 66 9.51 12.47 -40.79
N GLU A 67 8.98 12.15 -41.96
CA GLU A 67 9.12 10.89 -42.65
C GLU A 67 10.58 10.66 -43.10
N SER A 68 11.15 9.48 -42.84
CA SER A 68 11.81 8.66 -43.85
C SER A 68 12.49 7.40 -43.27
N ASN A 69 12.06 6.26 -43.80
CA ASN A 69 12.86 5.07 -44.14
C ASN A 69 13.74 4.41 -43.06
N ASP A 70 13.22 3.48 -42.26
CA ASP A 70 14.08 2.64 -41.39
C ASP A 70 13.57 1.23 -41.04
N GLY A 71 13.32 0.41 -42.07
CA GLY A 71 12.99 -1.00 -41.91
C GLY A 71 14.11 -1.87 -41.31
N ALA A 72 15.35 -1.39 -41.34
CA ALA A 72 16.53 -2.12 -40.85
C ALA A 72 16.69 -1.99 -39.31
N LYS A 73 16.50 -0.78 -38.74
CA LYS A 73 16.60 -0.58 -37.28
C LYS A 73 15.53 -1.35 -36.49
N ARG A 74 14.31 -1.50 -37.03
CA ARG A 74 13.23 -2.27 -36.40
C ARG A 74 13.56 -3.76 -36.24
N ARG A 75 14.26 -4.37 -37.20
CA ARG A 75 14.65 -5.80 -37.13
C ARG A 75 15.78 -6.04 -36.14
N GLN A 76 16.73 -5.12 -36.03
CA GLN A 76 17.84 -5.21 -35.08
C GLN A 76 17.36 -5.07 -33.62
N LEU A 77 16.43 -4.15 -33.34
CA LEU A 77 15.82 -4.02 -32.01
C LEU A 77 15.00 -5.26 -31.62
N LYS A 78 14.32 -5.91 -32.57
CA LYS A 78 13.53 -7.12 -32.30
C LYS A 78 14.40 -8.29 -31.85
N HIS A 79 15.53 -8.53 -32.53
CA HIS A 79 16.46 -9.61 -32.17
C HIS A 79 17.22 -9.34 -30.85
N LEU A 80 17.50 -8.08 -30.52
CA LEU A 80 18.12 -7.73 -29.24
C LEU A 80 17.15 -7.96 -28.06
N ARG A 81 15.86 -7.67 -28.27
CA ARG A 81 14.77 -7.88 -27.30
C ARG A 81 14.47 -9.37 -27.07
N GLU A 82 14.55 -10.19 -28.12
CA GLU A 82 14.40 -11.65 -28.04
C GLU A 82 15.57 -12.35 -27.31
N ARG A 83 16.81 -11.83 -27.40
CA ARG A 83 17.97 -12.36 -26.65
C ARG A 83 17.97 -11.96 -25.18
N MET A 84 17.52 -10.76 -24.83
CA MET A 84 17.40 -10.35 -23.41
C MET A 84 16.33 -11.13 -22.65
N GLY A 85 15.23 -11.53 -23.31
CA GLY A 85 14.15 -12.30 -22.69
C GLY A 85 14.50 -13.73 -22.26
N ARG A 86 15.60 -14.31 -22.75
CA ARG A 86 15.98 -15.72 -22.46
C ARG A 86 16.99 -15.87 -21.33
N ASN A 87 17.74 -14.83 -20.98
CA ASN A 87 18.77 -14.91 -19.95
C ASN A 87 18.27 -14.43 -18.57
N ALA A 88 17.21 -13.62 -18.53
CA ALA A 88 16.57 -13.19 -17.28
C ALA A 88 15.61 -14.24 -16.68
N SER A 89 15.35 -15.35 -17.37
CA SER A 89 14.34 -16.34 -16.98
C SER A 89 14.87 -17.50 -16.13
N ILE A 90 16.15 -17.89 -16.26
CA ILE A 90 16.62 -19.14 -15.64
C ILE A 90 16.91 -18.96 -14.13
N ALA A 91 17.58 -17.87 -13.75
CA ALA A 91 17.87 -17.58 -12.34
C ALA A 91 16.59 -17.24 -11.56
N THR A 92 15.68 -16.49 -12.18
CA THR A 92 14.39 -16.12 -11.59
C THR A 92 13.46 -17.32 -11.45
N ALA A 93 13.40 -18.22 -12.45
CA ALA A 93 12.60 -19.44 -12.37
C ALA A 93 13.11 -20.41 -11.30
N ALA A 94 14.43 -20.55 -11.14
CA ALA A 94 15.01 -21.40 -10.10
C ALA A 94 14.69 -20.88 -8.68
N VAL A 95 14.65 -19.56 -8.49
CA VAL A 95 14.26 -18.93 -7.22
C VAL A 95 12.76 -19.04 -6.97
N LEU A 96 11.92 -18.84 -8.01
CA LEU A 96 10.47 -19.02 -7.92
C LEU A 96 10.09 -20.47 -7.58
N ASN A 97 10.76 -21.45 -8.19
CA ASN A 97 10.54 -22.87 -7.91
C ASN A 97 11.08 -23.35 -6.55
N ALA A 98 11.87 -22.53 -5.86
CA ALA A 98 12.42 -22.84 -4.54
C ALA A 98 11.58 -22.26 -3.39
N LEU A 99 10.52 -21.50 -3.69
CA LEU A 99 9.59 -21.00 -2.68
C LEU A 99 8.63 -22.12 -2.27
N PRO A 100 8.36 -22.32 -0.96
CA PRO A 100 7.40 -23.32 -0.52
C PRO A 100 5.99 -23.02 -1.06
N ASP A 101 5.40 -24.05 -1.64
CA ASP A 101 4.08 -24.05 -2.25
C ASP A 101 2.99 -24.28 -1.21
N ASP A 102 2.29 -23.22 -0.83
CA ASP A 102 0.92 -23.30 -0.32
C ASP A 102 -0.05 -23.16 -1.52
N GLU A 103 0.04 -24.14 -2.44
CA GLU A 103 -0.50 -24.03 -3.81
C GLU A 103 -2.03 -23.90 -3.86
N THR A 104 -2.76 -24.55 -2.97
CA THR A 104 -4.23 -24.61 -3.04
C THR A 104 -4.88 -23.28 -2.65
N ASN A 105 -4.37 -22.63 -1.58
CA ASN A 105 -4.90 -21.35 -1.12
C ASN A 105 -4.39 -20.18 -1.99
N ARG A 106 -3.14 -20.23 -2.45
CA ARG A 106 -2.60 -19.26 -3.43
C ARG A 106 -3.32 -19.32 -4.77
N SER A 107 -3.59 -20.52 -5.29
CA SER A 107 -4.30 -20.71 -6.56
C SER A 107 -5.72 -20.13 -6.52
N SER A 108 -6.46 -20.35 -5.42
CA SER A 108 -7.82 -19.79 -5.27
C SER A 108 -7.84 -18.27 -5.14
N THR A 109 -6.87 -17.69 -4.41
CA THR A 109 -6.72 -16.24 -4.23
C THR A 109 -6.32 -15.57 -5.53
N HIS A 110 -5.36 -16.17 -6.24
CA HIS A 110 -4.91 -15.69 -7.53
C HIS A 110 -6.05 -15.72 -8.55
N ALA A 111 -6.82 -16.81 -8.63
CA ALA A 111 -7.96 -16.91 -9.54
C ALA A 111 -9.05 -15.86 -9.25
N LEU A 112 -9.29 -15.55 -7.98
CA LEU A 112 -10.25 -14.52 -7.56
C LEU A 112 -9.79 -13.12 -7.99
N ALA A 113 -8.56 -12.74 -7.65
CA ALA A 113 -8.01 -11.45 -8.01
C ALA A 113 -7.83 -11.29 -9.53
N GLN A 114 -7.51 -12.38 -10.24
CA GLN A 114 -7.39 -12.38 -11.69
C GLN A 114 -8.73 -12.08 -12.39
N ARG A 115 -9.86 -12.63 -11.90
CA ARG A 115 -11.18 -12.31 -12.45
C ARG A 115 -11.50 -10.81 -12.37
N VAL A 116 -11.17 -10.17 -11.24
CA VAL A 116 -11.34 -8.72 -11.10
C VAL A 116 -10.39 -7.96 -12.01
N ALA A 117 -9.14 -8.42 -12.15
CA ALA A 117 -8.18 -7.82 -13.08
C ALA A 117 -8.61 -7.95 -14.55
N ASP A 118 -9.30 -9.03 -14.92
CA ASP A 118 -9.80 -9.25 -16.28
C ASP A 118 -11.02 -8.37 -16.56
N MET A 119 -11.95 -8.25 -15.60
CA MET A 119 -13.06 -7.29 -15.65
C MET A 119 -12.55 -5.84 -15.76
N PHE A 120 -11.50 -5.49 -15.05
CA PHE A 120 -10.88 -4.16 -15.19
C PHE A 120 -10.29 -3.94 -16.59
N LYS A 121 -9.76 -4.96 -17.27
CA LYS A 121 -9.20 -4.75 -18.62
C LYS A 121 -10.28 -4.61 -19.68
N ASP A 122 -11.41 -5.28 -19.50
CA ASP A 122 -12.52 -5.27 -20.43
C ASP A 122 -13.86 -5.31 -19.69
N PRO A 123 -14.31 -4.17 -19.14
CA PRO A 123 -15.55 -4.11 -18.37
C PRO A 123 -16.77 -4.52 -19.20
N ALA A 124 -16.78 -4.15 -20.49
CA ALA A 124 -17.90 -4.40 -21.39
C ALA A 124 -18.18 -5.90 -21.57
N SER A 125 -17.14 -6.75 -21.64
CA SER A 125 -17.33 -8.21 -21.73
C SER A 125 -17.66 -8.88 -20.40
N HIS A 126 -17.57 -8.16 -19.29
CA HIS A 126 -17.82 -8.68 -17.94
C HIS A 126 -19.05 -8.07 -17.27
N MET A 127 -19.91 -7.35 -18.01
CA MET A 127 -21.12 -6.72 -17.47
C MET A 127 -22.06 -7.69 -16.76
N ASP A 128 -22.22 -8.92 -17.30
CA ASP A 128 -23.05 -9.95 -16.67
C ASP A 128 -22.49 -10.37 -15.31
N TYR A 129 -21.16 -10.49 -15.21
CA TYR A 129 -20.49 -10.80 -13.95
C TYR A 129 -20.61 -9.63 -12.97
N LEU A 130 -20.34 -8.40 -13.41
CA LEU A 130 -20.42 -7.19 -12.59
C LEU A 130 -21.78 -6.97 -11.94
N ASN A 131 -22.85 -7.32 -12.64
CA ASN A 131 -24.22 -7.21 -12.14
C ASN A 131 -24.74 -8.49 -11.46
N SER A 132 -23.88 -9.49 -11.26
CA SER A 132 -24.28 -10.77 -10.67
C SER A 132 -24.05 -10.83 -9.16
N GLU A 133 -24.81 -11.69 -8.49
CA GLU A 133 -24.55 -12.08 -7.10
C GLU A 133 -23.15 -12.71 -6.93
N GLN A 134 -22.58 -13.28 -8.00
CA GLN A 134 -21.24 -13.87 -7.95
C GLN A 134 -20.17 -12.79 -7.72
N PHE A 135 -20.32 -11.60 -8.29
CA PHE A 135 -19.39 -10.49 -8.05
C PHE A 135 -19.45 -10.03 -6.59
N ALA A 136 -20.64 -9.89 -6.00
CA ALA A 136 -20.79 -9.60 -4.57
C ALA A 136 -20.10 -10.66 -3.70
N ARG A 137 -20.32 -11.95 -3.98
CA ARG A 137 -19.67 -13.05 -3.26
C ARG A 137 -18.16 -13.03 -3.40
N ASP A 138 -17.66 -12.67 -4.57
CA ASP A 138 -16.23 -12.55 -4.83
C ASP A 138 -15.63 -11.35 -4.09
N LEU A 139 -16.31 -10.20 -4.04
CA LEU A 139 -15.89 -9.05 -3.24
C LEU A 139 -15.86 -9.36 -1.74
N LEU A 140 -16.84 -10.08 -1.20
CA LEU A 140 -16.83 -10.55 0.19
C LEU A 140 -15.62 -11.48 0.49
N LYS A 141 -15.24 -12.34 -0.47
CA LYS A 141 -14.04 -13.19 -0.35
C LYS A 141 -12.74 -12.40 -0.47
N ILE A 142 -12.71 -11.38 -1.32
CA ILE A 142 -11.58 -10.46 -1.42
C ILE A 142 -11.40 -9.77 -0.06
N ASN A 143 -12.47 -9.19 0.48
CA ASN A 143 -12.49 -8.53 1.79
C ASN A 143 -11.95 -9.44 2.90
N SER A 144 -12.40 -10.70 2.97
CA SER A 144 -11.91 -11.63 4.00
C SER A 144 -10.42 -11.97 3.85
N LYS A 145 -9.88 -11.95 2.62
CA LYS A 145 -8.47 -12.24 2.33
C LYS A 145 -7.55 -11.03 2.50
N VAL A 146 -8.01 -9.81 2.23
CA VAL A 146 -7.19 -8.59 2.40
C VAL A 146 -7.11 -8.12 3.85
N LYS A 147 -8.15 -8.37 4.67
CA LYS A 147 -8.15 -8.02 6.11
C LYS A 147 -6.86 -8.41 6.84
N PRO A 148 -6.41 -9.68 6.83
CA PRO A 148 -5.18 -10.06 7.52
C PRO A 148 -3.91 -9.45 6.92
N ILE A 149 -3.93 -9.05 5.64
CA ILE A 149 -2.79 -8.37 5.01
C ILE A 149 -2.65 -6.96 5.60
N PHE A 150 -3.75 -6.19 5.62
CA PHE A 150 -3.72 -4.83 6.18
C PHE A 150 -3.51 -4.81 7.69
N GLU A 151 -4.05 -5.79 8.42
CA GLU A 151 -3.84 -5.89 9.87
C GLU A 151 -2.38 -6.19 10.24
N ALA A 152 -1.64 -6.87 9.34
CA ALA A 152 -0.20 -7.10 9.48
C ALA A 152 0.64 -5.87 9.08
N GLU A 153 0.06 -4.86 8.43
CA GLU A 153 0.78 -3.67 7.97
C GLU A 153 0.93 -2.60 9.07
N PRO A 154 2.05 -1.86 9.08
CA PRO A 154 2.18 -0.71 9.95
C PRO A 154 1.15 0.36 9.58
N ARG A 155 0.75 1.23 10.54
CA ARG A 155 -0.14 2.36 10.21
C ARG A 155 0.55 3.39 9.32
N VAL A 156 1.88 3.39 9.34
CA VAL A 156 2.77 4.15 8.46
C VAL A 156 3.61 3.17 7.64
N ALA A 157 3.41 3.13 6.32
CA ALA A 157 4.24 2.32 5.43
C ALA A 157 5.57 3.02 5.11
N PHE A 158 6.71 2.35 5.29
CA PHE A 158 8.02 2.89 4.93
C PHE A 158 8.49 2.33 3.59
N LEU A 159 8.65 3.20 2.60
CA LEU A 159 8.84 2.85 1.20
C LEU A 159 10.15 3.42 0.66
N GLN A 160 10.62 2.85 -0.44
CA GLN A 160 11.75 3.36 -1.21
C GLN A 160 11.31 3.72 -2.62
N SER A 161 11.93 4.73 -3.22
CA SER A 161 11.73 5.07 -4.62
C SER A 161 12.29 3.98 -5.57
N PRO A 162 11.74 3.86 -6.80
CA PRO A 162 10.64 4.64 -7.36
C PRO A 162 9.28 4.30 -6.74
N ALA A 163 8.42 5.30 -6.58
CA ALA A 163 7.04 5.16 -6.12
C ALA A 163 6.12 6.05 -6.97
N TYR A 164 4.94 5.53 -7.30
CA TYR A 164 3.86 6.25 -7.96
C TYR A 164 2.77 6.51 -6.94
N VAL A 165 2.42 7.78 -6.74
CA VAL A 165 1.44 8.22 -5.74
C VAL A 165 0.19 8.72 -6.47
N PHE A 166 -0.98 8.21 -6.05
CA PHE A 166 -2.28 8.52 -6.64
C PHE A 166 -3.19 9.10 -5.56
N GLY A 167 -3.82 10.25 -5.85
CA GLY A 167 -4.84 10.85 -4.99
C GLY A 167 -6.21 10.20 -5.20
N ASP A 168 -7.26 10.99 -4.93
CA ASP A 168 -8.65 10.57 -4.93
C ASP A 168 -9.10 9.93 -6.24
N ILE A 169 -9.94 8.90 -6.13
CA ILE A 169 -10.54 8.19 -7.27
C ILE A 169 -12.06 8.33 -7.29
N HIS A 170 -12.72 8.36 -6.12
CA HIS A 170 -14.15 8.65 -5.97
C HIS A 170 -15.08 7.89 -6.91
N GLY A 171 -14.98 6.55 -6.92
CA GLY A 171 -15.85 5.72 -7.74
C GLY A 171 -15.77 6.03 -9.24
N ASN A 172 -14.70 6.65 -9.72
CA ASN A 172 -14.43 6.89 -11.13
C ASN A 172 -13.43 5.86 -11.67
N ILE A 173 -13.93 4.82 -12.36
CA ILE A 173 -13.04 3.78 -12.90
C ILE A 173 -12.19 4.31 -14.07
N GLU A 174 -12.63 5.36 -14.75
CA GLU A 174 -11.93 5.92 -15.91
C GLU A 174 -10.57 6.49 -15.52
N ASP A 175 -10.45 7.05 -14.30
CA ASP A 175 -9.16 7.52 -13.76
C ASP A 175 -8.19 6.35 -13.55
N LEU A 176 -8.67 5.21 -13.04
CA LEU A 176 -7.85 4.01 -12.92
C LEU A 176 -7.42 3.47 -14.29
N HIS A 177 -8.29 3.49 -15.30
CA HIS A 177 -7.92 3.12 -16.67
C HIS A 177 -6.87 4.07 -17.24
N PHE A 178 -7.05 5.38 -17.04
CA PHE A 178 -6.07 6.38 -17.44
C PHE A 178 -4.70 6.10 -16.80
N PHE A 179 -4.65 5.83 -15.50
CA PHE A 179 -3.38 5.49 -14.85
C PHE A 179 -2.81 4.15 -15.34
N SER A 180 -3.65 3.15 -15.59
CA SER A 180 -3.23 1.86 -16.15
C SER A 180 -2.56 2.03 -17.51
N ASP A 181 -3.14 2.82 -18.41
CA ASP A 181 -2.63 3.01 -19.76
C ASP A 181 -1.31 3.79 -19.79
N ASN A 182 -1.11 4.68 -18.82
CA ASN A 182 0.04 5.59 -18.77
C ASN A 182 1.18 5.13 -17.86
N VAL A 183 0.88 4.42 -16.76
CA VAL A 183 1.85 4.10 -15.71
C VAL A 183 2.16 2.60 -15.66
N TRP A 184 1.15 1.73 -15.61
CA TRP A 184 1.34 0.28 -15.48
C TRP A 184 0.76 -0.52 -16.65
N ARG A 185 0.97 -0.05 -17.88
CA ARG A 185 0.39 -0.65 -19.10
C ARG A 185 0.68 -2.14 -19.29
N LEU A 186 1.83 -2.63 -18.82
CA LEU A 186 2.21 -4.05 -18.86
C LEU A 186 1.78 -4.81 -17.59
N GLY A 187 1.08 -4.16 -16.67
CA GLY A 187 0.71 -4.63 -15.34
C GLY A 187 1.62 -4.08 -14.23
N MET A 188 1.04 -3.86 -13.04
CA MET A 188 1.77 -3.39 -11.86
C MET A 188 2.91 -4.35 -11.47
N ALA A 189 2.77 -5.65 -11.72
CA ALA A 189 3.80 -6.65 -11.46
C ALA A 189 5.11 -6.37 -12.22
N LEU A 190 5.02 -5.96 -13.49
CA LEU A 190 6.16 -5.72 -14.38
C LEU A 190 6.67 -4.28 -14.37
N THR A 191 5.93 -3.36 -13.74
CA THR A 191 6.29 -1.94 -13.66
C THR A 191 7.24 -1.71 -12.50
N ALA A 192 8.35 -1.00 -12.68
CA ALA A 192 9.30 -0.78 -11.60
C ALA A 192 8.75 0.23 -10.58
N GLY A 193 8.81 -0.09 -9.28
CA GLY A 193 8.40 0.83 -8.20
C GLY A 193 7.15 0.40 -7.44
N ASN A 194 6.86 1.14 -6.38
CA ASN A 194 5.69 0.95 -5.51
C ASN A 194 4.50 1.77 -6.01
N PHE A 195 3.28 1.30 -5.78
CA PHE A 195 2.04 2.02 -6.07
C PHE A 195 1.40 2.41 -4.75
N VAL A 196 1.19 3.70 -4.52
CA VAL A 196 0.67 4.26 -3.28
C VAL A 196 -0.60 5.03 -3.59
N PHE A 197 -1.74 4.53 -3.12
CA PHE A 197 -3.03 5.21 -3.25
C PHE A 197 -3.33 5.91 -1.93
N LEU A 198 -3.64 7.20 -1.97
CA LEU A 198 -3.78 8.04 -0.77
C LEU A 198 -5.13 7.88 -0.07
N GLY A 199 -6.14 7.32 -0.73
CA GLY A 199 -7.47 7.11 -0.16
C GLY A 199 -8.56 7.56 -1.13
N ASP A 200 -9.77 7.75 -0.61
CA ASP A 200 -10.94 8.25 -1.32
C ASP A 200 -11.25 7.45 -2.60
N PHE A 201 -11.45 6.14 -2.39
CA PHE A 201 -11.84 5.20 -3.41
C PHE A 201 -13.33 5.30 -3.75
N VAL A 202 -14.16 5.67 -2.78
CA VAL A 202 -15.63 5.61 -2.88
C VAL A 202 -16.31 6.97 -2.84
N ASP A 203 -17.62 6.92 -3.06
CA ASP A 203 -18.57 8.02 -3.20
C ASP A 203 -18.30 8.96 -4.38
N ARG A 204 -19.25 9.89 -4.63
CA ARG A 204 -19.26 10.93 -5.69
C ARG A 204 -19.33 10.41 -7.14
N GLY A 205 -18.70 9.28 -7.47
CA GLY A 205 -18.80 8.58 -8.74
C GLY A 205 -19.74 7.37 -8.69
N MET A 206 -19.96 6.72 -9.84
CA MET A 206 -20.99 5.67 -10.02
C MET A 206 -20.43 4.23 -10.02
N GLN A 207 -19.12 4.06 -9.82
CA GLN A 207 -18.42 2.78 -9.96
C GLN A 207 -17.61 2.44 -8.70
N CYS A 208 -18.15 2.73 -7.52
CA CYS A 208 -17.47 2.49 -6.24
C CYS A 208 -17.10 1.01 -6.05
N LEU A 209 -17.98 0.09 -6.44
CA LEU A 209 -17.76 -1.34 -6.28
C LEU A 209 -16.57 -1.83 -7.10
N GLU A 210 -16.44 -1.38 -8.34
CA GLU A 210 -15.33 -1.69 -9.22
C GLU A 210 -14.02 -1.05 -8.75
N VAL A 211 -14.10 0.22 -8.35
CA VAL A 211 -12.96 0.99 -7.84
C VAL A 211 -12.43 0.44 -6.52
N VAL A 212 -13.27 -0.19 -5.68
CA VAL A 212 -12.80 -0.92 -4.49
C VAL A 212 -12.25 -2.29 -4.87
N ALA A 213 -12.96 -3.03 -5.73
CA ALA A 213 -12.58 -4.39 -6.08
C ALA A 213 -11.18 -4.46 -6.70
N TYR A 214 -10.85 -3.54 -7.62
CA TYR A 214 -9.60 -3.60 -8.37
C TYR A 214 -8.35 -3.38 -7.51
N PRO A 215 -8.20 -2.29 -6.73
CA PRO A 215 -7.07 -2.10 -5.83
C PRO A 215 -6.95 -3.20 -4.78
N PHE A 216 -8.07 -3.73 -4.25
CA PHE A 216 -8.02 -4.86 -3.32
C PHE A 216 -7.51 -6.14 -3.99
N ALA A 217 -7.94 -6.42 -5.23
CA ALA A 217 -7.39 -7.52 -6.01
C ALA A 217 -5.88 -7.33 -6.29
N MET A 218 -5.46 -6.11 -6.62
CA MET A 218 -4.04 -5.79 -6.81
C MET A 218 -3.25 -5.95 -5.51
N LYS A 219 -3.82 -5.58 -4.35
CA LYS A 219 -3.23 -5.80 -3.04
C LYS A 219 -3.04 -7.29 -2.74
N LEU A 220 -4.01 -8.14 -3.07
CA LEU A 220 -3.88 -9.60 -2.92
C LEU A 220 -2.76 -10.17 -3.78
N LEU A 221 -2.62 -9.70 -5.02
CA LEU A 221 -1.61 -10.20 -5.97
C LEU A 221 -0.21 -9.65 -5.67
N LEU A 222 -0.12 -8.40 -5.19
CA LEU A 222 1.13 -7.64 -5.05
C LEU A 222 1.21 -6.94 -3.68
N PRO A 223 1.12 -7.68 -2.55
CA PRO A 223 1.01 -7.09 -1.22
C PRO A 223 2.20 -6.21 -0.82
N HIS A 224 3.39 -6.51 -1.34
CA HIS A 224 4.62 -5.76 -1.08
C HIS A 224 4.86 -4.59 -2.04
N LYS A 225 3.94 -4.32 -2.96
CA LYS A 225 4.10 -3.33 -4.03
C LYS A 225 2.94 -2.33 -4.11
N VAL A 226 1.74 -2.76 -3.73
CA VAL A 226 0.53 -1.94 -3.73
C VAL A 226 0.20 -1.57 -2.30
N PHE A 227 0.22 -0.27 -2.01
CA PHE A 227 -0.06 0.33 -0.71
C PHE A 227 -1.32 1.17 -0.84
N LEU A 228 -2.32 0.85 -0.05
CA LEU A 228 -3.60 1.56 -0.02
C LEU A 228 -3.70 2.25 1.34
N LEU A 229 -3.75 3.57 1.34
CA LEU A 229 -4.00 4.36 2.53
C LEU A 229 -5.51 4.61 2.69
N ARG A 230 -5.90 5.01 3.90
CA ARG A 230 -7.27 5.35 4.23
C ARG A 230 -7.53 6.83 3.92
N GLY A 231 -8.58 7.12 3.16
CA GLY A 231 -9.15 8.45 3.03
C GLY A 231 -10.35 8.66 3.95
N ASN A 232 -10.94 9.85 3.90
CA ASN A 232 -12.10 10.16 4.73
C ASN A 232 -13.39 9.49 4.24
N HIS A 233 -13.47 9.17 2.94
CA HIS A 233 -14.58 8.40 2.37
C HIS A 233 -14.53 6.92 2.75
N GLU A 234 -13.41 6.42 3.27
CA GLU A 234 -13.30 5.07 3.83
C GLU A 234 -13.77 5.01 5.31
N THR A 235 -14.85 5.74 5.63
CA THR A 235 -15.52 5.74 6.94
C THR A 235 -17.03 5.52 6.77
N ARG A 236 -17.66 4.83 7.72
CA ARG A 236 -19.09 4.46 7.64
C ARG A 236 -19.99 5.70 7.58
N ASP A 237 -19.64 6.74 8.33
CA ASP A 237 -20.43 7.98 8.35
C ASP A 237 -20.42 8.69 6.99
N VAL A 238 -19.29 8.69 6.28
CA VAL A 238 -19.20 9.35 4.96
C VAL A 238 -19.80 8.48 3.87
N ASN A 239 -19.33 7.24 3.72
CA ASN A 239 -19.80 6.35 2.64
C ASN A 239 -21.18 5.73 2.87
N GLY A 240 -21.74 5.96 4.06
CA GLY A 240 -23.13 5.70 4.42
C GLY A 240 -24.05 6.91 4.29
N TRP A 241 -23.54 8.10 3.92
CA TRP A 241 -24.32 9.35 3.92
C TRP A 241 -25.21 9.50 2.67
N GLU A 242 -26.25 8.67 2.59
CA GLU A 242 -27.19 8.65 1.46
C GLU A 242 -27.90 10.00 1.25
N GLU A 243 -28.17 10.75 2.32
CA GLU A 243 -28.83 12.07 2.21
C GLU A 243 -27.97 13.09 1.44
N HIS A 244 -26.64 12.99 1.53
CA HIS A 244 -25.72 13.91 0.87
C HIS A 244 -25.30 13.42 -0.52
N TYR A 245 -24.90 12.15 -0.63
CA TYR A 245 -24.35 11.59 -1.87
C TYR A 245 -25.41 10.88 -2.75
N GLY A 246 -26.59 10.58 -2.23
CA GLY A 246 -27.68 9.92 -2.97
C GLY A 246 -27.23 8.62 -3.63
N GLU A 247 -27.54 8.49 -4.92
CA GLU A 247 -27.18 7.34 -5.74
C GLU A 247 -25.67 7.10 -5.88
N ARG A 248 -24.88 8.12 -5.56
CA ARG A 248 -23.42 8.09 -5.64
C ARG A 248 -22.77 7.64 -4.34
N SER A 249 -23.53 7.46 -3.25
CA SER A 249 -22.98 6.86 -2.03
C SER A 249 -22.63 5.40 -2.24
N PHE A 250 -21.58 4.93 -1.55
CA PHE A 250 -21.16 3.54 -1.62
C PHE A 250 -22.23 2.58 -1.12
N ILE A 251 -22.90 2.92 0.00
CA ILE A 251 -23.96 2.09 0.56
C ILE A 251 -25.13 1.92 -0.41
N TYR A 252 -25.53 3.00 -1.10
CA TYR A 252 -26.59 2.95 -2.08
C TYR A 252 -26.20 2.04 -3.25
N GLN A 253 -25.01 2.21 -3.82
CA GLN A 253 -24.53 1.38 -4.93
C GLN A 253 -24.48 -0.11 -4.56
N CYS A 254 -24.11 -0.44 -3.33
CA CYS A 254 -24.14 -1.81 -2.84
C CYS A 254 -25.57 -2.39 -2.80
N ARG A 255 -26.52 -1.63 -2.24
CA ARG A 255 -27.93 -2.07 -2.11
C ARG A 255 -28.64 -2.14 -3.45
N GLU A 256 -28.48 -1.11 -4.28
CA GLU A 256 -29.08 -1.06 -5.61
C GLU A 256 -28.62 -2.25 -6.47
N ARG A 257 -27.33 -2.61 -6.40
CA ARG A 257 -26.79 -3.68 -7.25
C ARG A 257 -27.07 -5.09 -6.73
N PHE A 258 -27.13 -5.29 -5.41
CA PHE A 258 -27.20 -6.64 -4.81
C PHE A 258 -28.42 -6.88 -3.93
N GLY A 259 -29.33 -5.92 -3.83
CA GLY A 259 -30.45 -5.91 -2.89
C GLY A 259 -30.01 -5.52 -1.47
N ASP A 260 -31.00 -5.23 -0.62
CA ASP A 260 -30.75 -4.67 0.72
C ASP A 260 -29.85 -5.54 1.60
N ASP A 261 -30.16 -6.83 1.71
CA ASP A 261 -29.45 -7.73 2.63
C ASP A 261 -28.00 -8.00 2.18
N LEU A 262 -27.81 -8.40 0.92
CA LEU A 262 -26.49 -8.73 0.40
C LEU A 262 -25.65 -7.47 0.16
N GLY A 263 -26.27 -6.40 -0.33
CA GLY A 263 -25.64 -5.10 -0.52
C GLY A 263 -25.13 -4.53 0.80
N PHE A 264 -25.97 -4.51 1.84
CA PHE A 264 -25.54 -4.08 3.17
C PHE A 264 -24.36 -4.91 3.71
N ARG A 265 -24.39 -6.23 3.50
CA ARG A 265 -23.26 -7.10 3.88
C ARG A 265 -21.97 -6.78 3.14
N VAL A 266 -22.05 -6.48 1.84
CA VAL A 266 -20.89 -6.05 1.04
C VAL A 266 -20.33 -4.74 1.59
N TRP A 267 -21.20 -3.75 1.83
CA TRP A 267 -20.83 -2.45 2.39
C TRP A 267 -20.14 -2.58 3.75
N GLU A 268 -20.75 -3.30 4.71
CA GLU A 268 -20.20 -3.45 6.06
C GLU A 268 -18.89 -4.27 6.06
N GLN A 269 -18.80 -5.36 5.28
CA GLN A 269 -17.55 -6.12 5.22
C GLN A 269 -16.41 -5.36 4.54
N THR A 270 -16.74 -4.44 3.62
CA THR A 270 -15.76 -3.54 3.00
C THR A 270 -15.31 -2.48 3.99
N ASN A 271 -16.22 -1.88 4.76
CA ASN A 271 -15.86 -0.95 5.84
C ASN A 271 -14.95 -1.61 6.89
N GLN A 272 -15.15 -2.89 7.22
CA GLN A 272 -14.20 -3.62 8.07
C GLN A 272 -12.80 -3.77 7.45
N VAL A 273 -12.64 -3.72 6.13
CA VAL A 273 -11.32 -3.60 5.49
C VAL A 273 -10.79 -2.19 5.63
N PHE A 274 -11.64 -1.18 5.40
CA PHE A 274 -11.30 0.23 5.55
C PHE A 274 -10.79 0.58 6.94
N ASP A 275 -11.38 -0.01 7.99
CA ASP A 275 -10.93 0.13 9.38
C ASP A 275 -9.50 -0.36 9.63
N ARG A 276 -8.93 -1.13 8.68
CA ARG A 276 -7.57 -1.68 8.73
C ARG A 276 -6.57 -0.98 7.82
N LEU A 277 -7.02 -0.12 6.92
CA LEU A 277 -6.13 0.56 5.98
C LEU A 277 -5.13 1.46 6.72
N PRO A 278 -3.82 1.40 6.40
CA PRO A 278 -2.82 2.34 6.92
C PRO A 278 -3.23 3.80 6.74
N LEU A 279 -2.76 4.70 7.61
CA LEU A 279 -3.09 6.14 7.55
C LEU A 279 -2.09 6.92 6.71
N ALA A 280 -0.83 6.47 6.67
CA ALA A 280 0.22 7.23 6.02
C ALA A 280 1.27 6.31 5.37
N ALA A 281 2.12 6.92 4.55
CA ALA A 281 3.37 6.35 4.07
C ALA A 281 4.50 7.38 4.14
N VAL A 282 5.73 6.89 4.19
CA VAL A 282 6.95 7.70 4.12
C VAL A 282 7.85 7.11 3.04
N ILE A 283 8.15 7.90 2.01
CA ILE A 283 9.02 7.49 0.89
C ILE A 283 10.41 8.09 1.12
N ASP A 284 11.44 7.25 1.06
CA ASP A 284 12.86 7.64 1.18
C ASP A 284 13.21 8.41 2.46
N GLN A 285 12.39 8.28 3.52
CA GLN A 285 12.49 9.06 4.76
C GLN A 285 12.39 10.58 4.57
N ASP A 286 11.82 11.02 3.44
CA ASP A 286 11.81 12.42 3.01
C ASP A 286 10.40 12.90 2.66
N ILE A 287 9.62 12.07 1.96
CA ILE A 287 8.28 12.44 1.51
C ILE A 287 7.24 11.75 2.40
N PHE A 288 6.52 12.54 3.19
CA PHE A 288 5.35 12.09 3.96
C PHE A 288 4.10 12.10 3.07
N CYS A 289 3.41 10.97 3.03
CA CYS A 289 2.19 10.76 2.25
C CYS A 289 1.04 10.45 3.22
N VAL A 290 -0.03 11.22 3.12
CA VAL A 290 -1.23 11.10 3.93
C VAL A 290 -2.41 11.59 3.10
N HIS A 291 -3.64 11.20 3.45
CA HIS A 291 -4.84 11.65 2.72
C HIS A 291 -5.15 13.13 2.96
N GLY A 292 -5.40 13.48 4.22
CA GLY A 292 -5.67 14.85 4.64
C GLY A 292 -4.38 15.59 4.97
N GLY A 293 -3.96 15.52 6.23
CA GLY A 293 -2.83 16.31 6.70
C GLY A 293 -2.10 15.74 7.90
N ILE A 294 -1.21 16.55 8.46
CA ILE A 294 -0.43 16.18 9.64
C ILE A 294 -1.32 16.17 10.88
N PRO A 295 -1.21 15.17 11.77
CA PRO A 295 -1.99 15.15 13.00
C PRO A 295 -1.52 16.21 14.00
N ARG A 296 -2.48 16.75 14.76
CA ARG A 296 -2.18 17.61 15.91
C ARG A 296 -1.35 16.87 16.95
N PRO A 297 -0.54 17.59 17.75
CA PRO A 297 0.16 17.00 18.87
C PRO A 297 -0.79 16.25 19.80
N VAL A 298 -0.43 15.02 20.16
CA VAL A 298 -0.93 14.41 21.39
C VAL A 298 -0.05 14.91 22.53
N THR A 299 -0.63 15.34 23.65
CA THR A 299 0.13 15.83 24.81
C THR A 299 1.07 14.74 25.37
N GLU A 300 2.25 15.18 25.82
CA GLU A 300 3.50 14.44 26.09
C GLU A 300 3.37 12.98 26.60
N ASN A 301 4.27 12.13 26.10
CA ASN A 301 4.63 10.87 26.75
C ASN A 301 5.03 11.16 28.22
N ASP A 302 4.63 10.28 29.15
CA ASP A 302 5.01 10.34 30.58
C ASP A 302 6.54 10.42 30.84
N ASP A 303 7.37 10.17 29.81
CA ASP A 303 8.83 10.18 29.87
C ASP A 303 9.49 11.50 29.42
N GLY A 304 8.72 12.50 29.00
CA GLY A 304 9.22 13.81 28.56
C GLY A 304 10.02 13.78 27.25
N SER A 305 9.99 12.67 26.51
CA SER A 305 10.56 12.61 25.17
C SER A 305 9.58 13.17 24.13
N PRO A 306 10.03 14.01 23.19
CA PRO A 306 9.15 14.46 22.10
C PRO A 306 8.79 13.26 21.23
N ALA A 307 7.54 12.80 21.30
CA ALA A 307 7.00 11.84 20.34
C ALA A 307 7.04 12.47 18.94
N SER A 308 7.63 11.78 17.98
CA SER A 308 7.49 12.19 16.58
C SER A 308 6.05 11.95 16.12
N ARG A 309 5.50 12.80 15.24
CA ARG A 309 4.14 12.59 14.71
C ARG A 309 3.95 11.27 14.00
N ILE A 310 5.01 10.75 13.39
CA ILE A 310 5.02 9.41 12.81
C ILE A 310 4.78 8.34 13.88
N GLN A 311 5.32 8.51 15.08
CA GLN A 311 5.09 7.59 16.20
C GLN A 311 3.65 7.63 16.69
N ASP A 312 3.04 8.81 16.76
CA ASP A 312 1.62 8.97 17.13
C ASP A 312 0.73 8.19 16.16
N ILE A 313 0.98 8.31 14.85
CA ILE A 313 0.26 7.55 13.81
C ILE A 313 0.51 6.05 13.93
N LEU A 314 1.75 5.63 14.21
CA LEU A 314 2.10 4.22 14.41
C LEU A 314 1.40 3.58 15.62
N ASN A 315 1.11 4.38 16.65
CA ASN A 315 0.43 3.94 17.87
C ASN A 315 -1.08 3.77 17.70
N VAL A 316 -1.69 4.37 16.66
CA VAL A 316 -3.11 4.14 16.35
C VAL A 316 -3.36 2.63 16.15
N PRO A 317 -4.41 2.06 16.77
CA PRO A 317 -4.75 0.65 16.61
C PRO A 317 -4.87 0.22 15.14
N LYS A 318 -4.47 -1.03 14.85
CA LYS A 318 -4.54 -1.60 13.48
C LYS A 318 -5.96 -1.74 12.95
N VAL A 319 -6.92 -1.83 13.86
CA VAL A 319 -8.35 -1.86 13.57
C VAL A 319 -8.91 -0.66 14.32
N ALA A 320 -9.32 0.37 13.58
CA ALA A 320 -9.85 1.59 14.17
C ALA A 320 -11.12 2.04 13.45
N GLY A 321 -12.22 2.17 14.18
CA GLY A 321 -13.36 2.97 13.72
C GLY A 321 -12.96 4.43 13.85
N ILE A 322 -13.19 5.27 12.84
CA ILE A 322 -12.87 6.71 12.97
C ILE A 322 -14.17 7.50 13.05
N ASN A 323 -15.04 7.32 12.07
CA ASN A 323 -16.36 7.93 12.03
C ASN A 323 -17.40 6.86 11.62
N PRO A 324 -18.09 6.22 12.60
CA PRO A 324 -17.97 6.43 14.06
C PRO A 324 -16.80 5.62 14.66
N PRO A 325 -16.27 6.03 15.83
CA PRO A 325 -15.32 5.24 16.59
C PRO A 325 -15.98 3.99 17.21
N TYR A 326 -15.19 2.95 17.47
CA TYR A 326 -15.62 1.80 18.25
C TYR A 326 -15.73 2.15 19.75
N GLU A 327 -16.56 1.38 20.46
CA GLU A 327 -16.68 1.51 21.91
C GLU A 327 -15.31 1.32 22.59
N HIS A 328 -14.94 2.26 23.47
CA HIS A 328 -13.70 2.27 24.24
C HIS A 328 -12.41 2.60 23.46
N GLU A 329 -12.49 3.17 22.26
CA GLU A 329 -11.32 3.74 21.61
C GLU A 329 -10.83 5.01 22.32
N ASP A 330 -9.51 5.13 22.45
CA ASP A 330 -8.87 6.28 23.08
C ASP A 330 -9.05 7.54 22.21
N GLU A 331 -9.50 8.63 22.82
CA GLU A 331 -9.75 9.91 22.15
C GLU A 331 -8.50 10.45 21.43
N SER A 332 -7.30 10.18 21.96
CA SER A 332 -6.05 10.61 21.33
C SER A 332 -5.77 9.89 20.01
N TYR A 333 -6.01 8.57 19.95
CA TYR A 333 -5.87 7.81 18.71
C TYR A 333 -6.93 8.22 17.70
N GLN A 334 -8.14 8.54 18.16
CA GLN A 334 -9.20 9.07 17.32
C GLN A 334 -8.84 10.41 16.70
N GLN A 335 -8.29 11.34 17.51
CA GLN A 335 -7.80 12.61 17.01
C GLN A 335 -6.73 12.41 15.93
N VAL A 336 -5.70 11.61 16.22
CA VAL A 336 -4.60 11.35 15.27
C VAL A 336 -5.12 10.75 13.96
N ALA A 337 -6.00 9.75 14.05
CA ALA A 337 -6.55 9.09 12.88
C ALA A 337 -7.48 10.00 12.07
N SER A 338 -8.31 10.80 12.74
CA SER A 338 -9.21 11.78 12.12
C SER A 338 -8.43 12.90 11.43
N ASP A 339 -7.44 13.49 12.10
CA ASP A 339 -6.60 14.54 11.52
C ASP A 339 -5.85 14.04 10.26
N CYS A 340 -5.35 12.79 10.28
CA CYS A 340 -4.72 12.19 9.10
C CYS A 340 -5.65 12.14 7.88
N ILE A 341 -6.96 12.01 8.05
CA ILE A 341 -7.90 11.89 6.92
C ILE A 341 -8.70 13.17 6.65
N TRP A 342 -8.71 14.16 7.56
CA TRP A 342 -9.54 15.36 7.43
C TRP A 342 -8.79 16.68 7.44
N SER A 343 -7.56 16.75 7.95
CA SER A 343 -6.85 18.02 8.05
C SER A 343 -6.55 18.60 6.68
N ASP A 344 -6.82 19.90 6.52
CA ASP A 344 -6.47 20.68 5.34
C ASP A 344 -5.36 21.68 5.67
N PRO A 345 -4.52 22.09 4.70
CA PRO A 345 -3.62 23.22 4.88
C PRO A 345 -4.42 24.50 5.16
N ALA A 346 -3.90 25.35 6.03
CA ALA A 346 -4.48 26.66 6.29
C ALA A 346 -4.39 27.54 5.03
N SER A 347 -5.44 28.31 4.76
CA SER A 347 -5.36 29.40 3.79
C SER A 347 -4.53 30.57 4.33
N ASP A 348 -4.04 31.45 3.44
CA ASP A 348 -3.27 32.65 3.82
C ASP A 348 -3.99 33.50 4.89
N GLU A 349 -5.32 33.56 4.85
CA GLU A 349 -6.13 34.30 5.82
C GLU A 349 -6.19 33.59 7.18
N GLN A 350 -6.31 32.25 7.18
CA GLN A 350 -6.27 31.45 8.41
C GLN A 350 -4.88 31.47 9.03
N GLU A 351 -3.80 31.41 8.25
CA GLU A 351 -2.44 31.53 8.78
C GLU A 351 -2.20 32.87 9.47
N ALA A 352 -2.79 33.96 8.95
CA ALA A 352 -2.60 35.29 9.53
C ALA A 352 -3.31 35.47 10.88
N HIS A 353 -4.47 34.84 11.08
CA HIS A 353 -5.39 35.20 12.17
C HIS A 353 -6.04 34.03 12.93
N GLY A 354 -5.96 32.80 12.43
CA GLY A 354 -6.69 31.64 12.95
C GLY A 354 -5.83 30.43 13.31
N VAL A 355 -4.53 30.46 13.03
CA VAL A 355 -3.57 29.41 13.40
C VAL A 355 -2.88 29.79 14.71
N ASP A 356 -2.86 28.86 15.65
CA ASP A 356 -2.09 28.96 16.89
C ASP A 356 -0.58 28.93 16.55
N PRO A 357 0.20 29.94 16.98
CA PRO A 357 1.60 30.08 16.59
C PRO A 357 2.54 29.04 17.24
N ASP A 358 2.14 28.42 18.34
CA ASP A 358 2.95 27.43 19.06
C ASP A 358 2.74 26.02 18.48
N THR A 359 1.51 25.71 18.06
CA THR A 359 1.16 24.39 17.53
C THR A 359 1.14 24.32 16.01
N GLY A 360 0.89 25.44 15.33
CA GLY A 360 0.69 25.50 13.87
C GLY A 360 -0.69 25.00 13.41
N PHE A 361 -1.65 24.85 14.32
CA PHE A 361 -3.01 24.38 14.00
C PHE A 361 -4.07 25.44 14.32
N GLY A 362 -5.19 25.39 13.59
CA GLY A 362 -6.33 26.28 13.76
C GLY A 362 -7.66 25.57 13.53
N GLU A 363 -8.77 26.29 13.63
CA GLU A 363 -10.08 25.75 13.28
C GLU A 363 -10.15 25.40 11.78
N SER A 364 -10.66 24.20 11.48
CA SER A 364 -10.90 23.77 10.11
C SER A 364 -12.21 24.38 9.58
N LEU A 365 -12.25 24.69 8.29
CA LEU A 365 -13.49 25.09 7.61
C LEU A 365 -14.52 23.95 7.55
N ARG A 366 -14.09 22.71 7.80
CA ARG A 366 -14.95 21.53 7.83
C ARG A 366 -15.62 21.29 9.20
N GLY A 367 -15.35 22.15 10.19
CA GLY A 367 -15.73 21.95 11.59
C GLY A 367 -14.71 21.11 12.33
#